data_AF-A0A2N0LK38-F1
#
_entry.id   AF-A0A2N0LK38-F1
#
_cell.length_a   1.000
_cell.length_b   1.000
_cell.length_c   1.000
_cell.angle_alpha   90.00
_cell.angle_beta   90.00
_cell.angle_gamma   90.00
#
_symmetry.space_group_name_H-M   'P 1'
#
loop_
_entity.id
_entity.type
_entity.pdbx_description
1 polymer ?
#
loop_
_entity_poly.entity_id
_entity_poly.type
_entity_poly.pdbx_seq_one_letter_code
_entity_poly.pdbx_strand_id
1 'polypeptide(L)'
;MASSPSKYYKELADFSIEYSPSKAYYVKHRPFTFQVSLGEMNLEDAFWVELGPEYVDSRLGDFLDDIFSGDRKQQSKFRSLIDVRENPDLPDMYNALLEIFSEWRSGKCALHFFANQGPEIKLTDRLDDHLSLIQSPVHGIDESPLLDLVIDQELDVLDYLANAGYFKAKKTTIEFMQANMLMYFLDKHQYKLSVKPIDETDQNLLPIAKKLQSAKLIAPSDLDGTFAITEQGRQAIGKTIAETDTYIDQYDVFKDVFYDADSGALEFETGLGRDLRVQLYEYDEQDPVRVVFLLRLYDSTFDAGLATWRESIHSEQFFGEVLSPIVDAEREDETMLESILDAGYAFAEEQSDATRAVESQEDLLRRIREE
;
A
#
# COMPACT_ATOMS: atom_id res chain seq x y z
N MET A 1 2.39 38.31 -2.80
CA MET A 1 2.72 37.04 -3.45
C MET A 1 1.43 36.25 -3.50
N ALA A 2 1.03 35.72 -4.65
CA ALA A 2 -0.19 34.94 -4.75
C ALA A 2 -0.03 33.69 -3.86
N SER A 3 -0.90 33.54 -2.86
CA SER A 3 -0.94 32.32 -2.04
C SER A 3 -1.28 31.16 -2.96
N SER A 4 -0.40 30.17 -3.04
CA SER A 4 -0.81 28.87 -3.58
C SER A 4 -2.09 28.43 -2.87
N PRO A 5 -3.12 27.98 -3.58
CA PRO A 5 -4.33 27.48 -2.94
C PRO A 5 -3.97 26.36 -1.97
N SER A 6 -4.56 26.38 -0.77
CA SER A 6 -4.37 25.33 0.23
C SER A 6 -4.90 24.01 -0.32
N LYS A 7 -4.08 22.94 -0.28
CA LYS A 7 -4.51 21.60 -0.68
C LYS A 7 -5.59 21.07 0.26
N TYR A 8 -5.39 21.28 1.56
CA TYR A 8 -6.29 20.84 2.61
C TYR A 8 -7.01 22.01 3.26
N TYR A 9 -8.31 21.82 3.51
CA TYR A 9 -9.13 22.72 4.29
C TYR A 9 -10.03 21.88 5.20
N LYS A 10 -9.53 21.59 6.40
CA LYS A 10 -10.22 20.77 7.40
C LYS A 10 -10.73 21.64 8.54
N GLU A 11 -11.92 21.29 9.02
CA GLU A 11 -12.59 21.93 10.14
C GLU A 11 -12.75 20.93 11.28
N LEU A 12 -12.85 21.44 12.51
CA LEU A 12 -13.11 20.66 13.71
C LEU A 12 -14.35 21.25 14.40
N ALA A 13 -15.36 20.42 14.69
CA ALA A 13 -16.60 20.88 15.27
C ALA A 13 -16.37 21.62 16.59
N ASP A 14 -17.05 22.75 16.80
CA ASP A 14 -16.90 23.63 17.98
C ASP A 14 -15.54 24.36 18.13
N PHE A 15 -14.64 24.21 17.16
CA PHE A 15 -13.37 24.94 17.10
C PHE A 15 -13.29 25.87 15.89
N SER A 16 -12.58 26.98 16.05
CA SER A 16 -12.17 27.85 14.96
C SER A 16 -10.67 27.70 14.77
N ILE A 17 -10.27 27.21 13.59
CA ILE A 17 -8.88 27.06 13.17
C ILE A 17 -8.61 28.11 12.08
N GLU A 18 -7.58 28.92 12.27
CA GLU A 18 -7.16 29.96 11.34
C GLU A 18 -5.66 29.79 11.03
N TYR A 19 -5.31 29.47 9.78
CA TYR A 19 -3.91 29.51 9.33
C TYR A 19 -3.43 30.96 9.21
N SER A 20 -2.75 31.45 10.25
CA SER A 20 -2.26 32.83 10.33
C SER A 20 -0.92 32.92 11.08
N PRO A 21 0.20 32.52 10.43
CA PRO A 21 1.53 32.54 11.08
C PRO A 21 1.91 33.91 11.64
N SER A 22 1.55 34.98 10.93
CA SER A 22 1.81 36.36 11.38
C SER A 22 1.12 36.72 12.70
N LYS A 23 -0.07 36.17 12.96
CA LYS A 23 -0.83 36.40 14.19
C LYS A 23 -0.36 35.44 15.29
N ALA A 24 -0.11 34.18 14.93
CA ALA A 24 0.45 33.17 15.81
C ALA A 24 1.84 33.55 16.37
N TYR A 25 2.65 34.30 15.61
CA TYR A 25 3.95 34.80 16.04
C TYR A 25 3.90 35.57 17.39
N TYR A 26 2.81 36.28 17.69
CA TYR A 26 2.69 37.04 18.94
C TYR A 26 2.39 36.18 20.17
N VAL A 27 1.92 34.95 19.96
CA VAL A 27 1.60 33.99 21.01
C VAL A 27 2.53 32.78 21.03
N LYS A 28 3.54 32.75 20.15
CA LYS A 28 4.47 31.62 19.95
C LYS A 28 5.30 31.22 21.18
N HIS A 29 5.33 32.06 22.21
CA HIS A 29 6.01 31.79 23.47
C HIS A 29 5.15 31.01 24.49
N ARG A 30 3.90 30.70 24.14
CA ARG A 30 3.01 29.85 24.92
C ARG A 30 3.21 28.37 24.51
N PRO A 31 2.81 27.41 25.36
CA PRO A 31 2.59 26.05 24.90
C PRO A 31 1.66 26.05 23.68
N PHE A 32 1.89 25.09 22.78
CA PHE A 32 1.13 24.97 21.53
C PHE A 32 0.65 23.54 21.35
N THR A 33 -0.47 23.38 20.67
CA THR A 33 -0.95 22.06 20.26
C THR A 33 -0.23 21.65 18.99
N PHE A 34 0.38 20.47 18.98
CA PHE A 34 0.79 19.79 17.76
C PHE A 34 -0.28 18.78 17.38
N GLN A 35 -0.88 18.95 16.19
CA GLN A 35 -1.93 18.09 15.66
C GLN A 35 -1.49 17.49 14.32
N VAL A 36 -1.74 16.20 14.12
CA VAL A 36 -1.35 15.44 12.93
C VAL A 36 -2.54 14.66 12.39
N SER A 37 -2.85 14.85 11.11
CA SER A 37 -3.84 14.03 10.38
C SER A 37 -3.25 13.49 9.08
N LEU A 38 -3.78 12.36 8.59
CA LEU A 38 -3.33 11.74 7.34
C LEU A 38 -4.28 12.05 6.19
N GLY A 39 -3.80 12.58 5.06
CA GLY A 39 -4.58 12.82 3.85
C GLY A 39 -5.93 13.51 4.10
N GLU A 40 -7.04 12.85 3.75
CA GLU A 40 -8.42 13.36 3.93
C GLU A 40 -9.07 12.96 5.28
N MET A 41 -8.31 12.41 6.23
CA MET A 41 -8.81 12.06 7.58
C MET A 41 -9.42 13.27 8.29
N ASN A 42 -10.54 13.07 8.98
CA ASN A 42 -11.20 14.10 9.79
C ASN A 42 -10.32 14.51 10.97
N LEU A 43 -10.44 15.76 11.44
CA LEU A 43 -9.65 16.24 12.58
C LEU A 43 -10.08 15.62 13.92
N GLU A 44 -11.27 15.03 14.00
CA GLU A 44 -11.72 14.28 15.19
C GLU A 44 -10.88 13.01 15.44
N ASP A 45 -10.32 12.44 14.38
CA ASP A 45 -9.47 11.25 14.42
C ASP A 45 -7.97 11.60 14.43
N ALA A 46 -7.63 12.89 14.46
CA ALA A 46 -6.25 13.35 14.41
C ALA A 46 -5.51 13.10 15.74
N PHE A 47 -4.24 12.72 15.63
CA PHE A 47 -3.35 12.71 16.79
C PHE A 47 -3.08 14.14 17.24
N TRP A 48 -3.06 14.39 18.54
CA TRP A 48 -2.62 15.67 19.08
C TRP A 48 -1.89 15.53 20.41
N VAL A 49 -1.03 16.50 20.70
CA VAL A 49 -0.29 16.62 21.96
C VAL A 49 0.06 18.08 22.24
N GLU A 50 0.02 18.50 23.51
CA GLU A 50 0.49 19.82 23.90
C GLU A 50 2.01 19.80 24.11
N LEU A 51 2.70 20.76 23.50
CA LEU A 51 4.16 20.88 23.55
C LEU A 51 4.60 22.25 24.06
N GLY A 52 5.77 22.29 24.68
CA GLY A 52 6.37 23.52 25.16
C GLY A 52 6.89 24.41 24.02
N PRO A 53 7.03 25.73 24.25
CA PRO A 53 7.46 26.68 23.22
C PRO A 53 8.90 26.47 22.72
N GLU A 54 9.72 25.66 23.41
CA GLU A 54 11.10 25.35 23.03
C GLU A 54 11.24 24.70 21.64
N TYR A 55 10.20 24.06 21.12
CA TYR A 55 10.24 23.41 19.81
C TYR A 55 10.01 24.38 18.65
N VAL A 56 9.35 25.52 18.90
CA VAL A 56 8.80 26.41 17.87
C VAL A 56 9.88 27.04 16.97
N ASP A 57 11.10 27.21 17.48
CA ASP A 57 12.21 27.77 16.69
C ASP A 57 12.96 26.73 15.84
N SER A 58 12.56 25.46 15.92
CA SER A 58 13.15 24.34 15.18
C SER A 58 12.72 24.35 13.71
N ARG A 59 13.50 23.66 12.88
CA ARG A 59 13.04 23.28 11.53
C ARG A 59 12.08 22.10 11.64
N LEU A 60 11.16 21.98 10.69
CA LEU A 60 10.19 20.88 10.67
C LEU A 60 10.89 19.51 10.71
N GLY A 61 11.95 19.30 9.94
CA GLY A 61 12.67 18.02 9.93
C GLY A 61 13.28 17.67 11.28
N ASP A 62 14.02 18.60 11.90
CA ASP A 62 14.64 18.39 13.22
C ASP A 62 13.59 18.12 14.31
N PHE A 63 12.44 18.80 14.22
CA PHE A 63 11.30 18.62 15.12
C PHE A 63 10.65 17.24 14.98
N LEU A 64 10.35 16.82 13.76
CA LEU A 64 9.75 15.51 13.48
C LEU A 64 10.70 14.37 13.86
N ASP A 65 12.01 14.56 13.70
CA ASP A 65 13.02 13.59 14.13
C ASP A 65 13.11 13.45 15.66
N ASP A 66 12.83 14.50 16.43
CA ASP A 66 12.74 14.40 17.89
C ASP A 66 11.42 13.74 18.34
N ILE A 67 10.28 14.18 17.79
CA ILE A 67 8.96 13.66 18.17
C ILE A 67 8.78 12.20 17.75
N PHE A 68 9.07 11.89 16.49
CA PHE A 68 8.88 10.55 15.92
C PHE A 68 10.21 9.81 15.81
N SER A 69 11.04 9.92 16.85
CA SER A 69 12.37 9.30 16.89
C SER A 69 12.30 7.77 16.95
N GLY A 70 13.31 7.09 16.39
CA GLY A 70 13.54 5.66 16.59
C GLY A 70 14.13 5.32 17.98
N ASP A 71 14.57 6.31 18.76
CA ASP A 71 15.12 6.11 20.10
C ASP A 71 14.02 5.92 21.16
N ARG A 72 14.07 4.78 21.86
CA ARG A 72 13.09 4.43 22.89
C ARG A 72 13.03 5.43 24.05
N LYS A 73 14.12 6.11 24.39
CA LYS A 73 14.11 7.11 25.47
C LYS A 73 13.38 8.38 25.04
N GLN A 74 13.62 8.87 23.82
CA GLN A 74 12.86 9.98 23.25
C GLN A 74 11.38 9.63 23.11
N GLN A 75 11.04 8.45 22.58
CA GLN A 75 9.64 8.00 22.51
C GLN A 75 8.97 7.97 23.89
N SER A 76 9.67 7.47 24.93
CA SER A 76 9.13 7.44 26.29
C SER A 76 8.90 8.85 26.86
N LYS A 77 9.74 9.83 26.50
CA LYS A 77 9.56 11.23 26.89
C LYS A 77 8.27 11.79 26.28
N PHE A 78 8.07 11.62 24.97
CA PHE A 78 6.87 12.13 24.30
C PHE A 78 5.59 11.41 24.73
N ARG A 79 5.61 10.09 24.92
CA ARG A 79 4.46 9.35 25.47
C ARG A 79 4.00 9.89 26.82
N SER A 80 4.91 10.41 27.65
CA SER A 80 4.56 10.97 28.95
C SER A 80 3.81 12.32 28.86
N LEU A 81 3.81 12.96 27.69
CA LEU A 81 3.09 14.21 27.41
C LEU A 81 1.69 13.97 26.84
N ILE A 82 1.37 12.75 26.42
CA ILE A 82 0.07 12.41 25.83
C ILE A 82 -1.00 12.36 26.93
N ASP A 83 -2.09 13.09 26.73
CA ASP A 83 -3.22 13.10 27.66
C ASP A 83 -4.19 11.93 27.41
N VAL A 84 -3.84 10.78 27.99
CA VAL A 84 -4.64 9.53 27.91
C VAL A 84 -6.01 9.68 28.58
N ARG A 85 -6.24 10.72 29.41
CA ARG A 85 -7.54 10.93 30.07
C ARG A 85 -8.54 11.57 29.12
N GLU A 86 -8.08 12.51 28.31
CA GLU A 86 -8.93 13.19 27.32
C GLU A 86 -9.20 12.30 26.12
N ASN A 87 -8.18 11.57 25.63
CA ASN A 87 -8.37 10.58 24.57
C ASN A 87 -7.48 9.34 24.82
N PRO A 88 -8.08 8.19 25.17
CA PRO A 88 -7.34 6.96 25.48
C PRO A 88 -6.63 6.34 24.26
N ASP A 89 -7.00 6.74 23.03
CA ASP A 89 -6.47 6.17 21.78
C ASP A 89 -5.21 6.89 21.29
N LEU A 90 -4.90 8.08 21.83
CA LEU A 90 -3.71 8.86 21.43
C LEU A 90 -2.38 8.09 21.52
N PRO A 91 -2.12 7.23 22.52
CA PRO A 91 -0.91 6.41 22.55
C PRO A 91 -0.79 5.45 21.37
N ASP A 92 -1.90 4.90 20.89
CA ASP A 92 -1.93 3.98 19.75
C ASP A 92 -1.83 4.73 18.43
N MET A 93 -2.47 5.90 18.32
CA MET A 93 -2.27 6.81 17.19
C MET A 93 -0.80 7.24 17.07
N TYR A 94 -0.13 7.51 18.20
CA TYR A 94 1.31 7.81 18.22
C TYR A 94 2.16 6.62 17.77
N ASN A 95 1.77 5.37 18.10
CA ASN A 95 2.43 4.16 17.61
C ASN A 95 2.35 4.06 16.08
N ALA A 96 1.14 4.26 15.53
CA ALA A 96 0.92 4.22 14.09
C ALA A 96 1.75 5.28 13.36
N LEU A 97 1.81 6.50 13.90
CA LEU A 97 2.68 7.56 13.33
C LEU A 97 4.16 7.20 13.41
N LEU A 98 4.65 6.62 14.53
CA LEU A 98 6.03 6.14 14.62
C LEU A 98 6.38 5.12 13.53
N GLU A 99 5.43 4.23 13.20
CA GLU A 99 5.58 3.26 12.13
C GLU A 99 5.68 3.94 10.77
N ILE A 100 4.76 4.86 10.42
CA ILE A 100 4.80 5.63 9.17
C ILE A 100 6.14 6.38 9.02
N PHE A 101 6.64 6.99 10.08
CA PHE A 101 7.95 7.66 10.05
C PHE A 101 9.13 6.69 9.94
N SER A 102 9.02 5.48 10.49
CA SER A 102 10.01 4.41 10.30
C SER A 102 10.04 3.95 8.84
N GLU A 103 8.87 3.75 8.24
CA GLU A 103 8.71 3.38 6.83
C GLU A 103 9.31 4.44 5.90
N TRP A 104 9.00 5.71 6.15
CA TRP A 104 9.56 6.83 5.41
C TRP A 104 11.09 6.87 5.48
N ARG A 105 11.67 6.70 6.67
CA ARG A 105 13.14 6.67 6.85
C ARG A 105 13.79 5.44 6.20
N SER A 106 13.08 4.33 6.13
CA SER A 106 13.53 3.13 5.41
C SER A 106 13.35 3.23 3.89
N GLY A 107 12.72 4.30 3.40
CA GLY A 107 12.45 4.54 1.98
C GLY A 107 11.28 3.74 1.42
N LYS A 108 10.40 3.18 2.26
CA LYS A 108 9.18 2.47 1.82
C LYS A 108 8.10 3.42 1.30
N CYS A 109 8.10 4.66 1.79
CA CYS A 109 7.18 5.71 1.36
C CYS A 109 7.90 7.05 1.27
N ALA A 110 7.27 8.02 0.65
CA ALA A 110 7.57 9.44 0.74
C ALA A 110 6.48 10.12 1.58
N LEU A 111 6.89 11.05 2.44
CA LEU A 111 5.95 11.90 3.19
C LEU A 111 6.00 13.33 2.65
N HIS A 112 4.83 13.87 2.34
CA HIS A 112 4.63 15.28 2.02
C HIS A 112 3.84 15.94 3.14
N PHE A 113 4.23 17.17 3.49
CA PHE A 113 3.73 17.86 4.67
C PHE A 113 2.98 19.12 4.26
N PHE A 114 1.80 19.33 4.84
CA PHE A 114 0.96 20.50 4.55
C PHE A 114 0.47 21.12 5.84
N ALA A 115 0.40 22.45 5.89
CA ALA A 115 -0.36 23.13 6.93
C ALA A 115 -1.85 23.02 6.57
N ASN A 116 -2.70 22.63 7.51
CA ASN A 116 -4.14 22.71 7.29
C ASN A 116 -4.56 24.16 7.00
N GLN A 117 -5.39 24.36 5.96
CA GLN A 117 -5.78 25.68 5.44
C GLN A 117 -4.60 26.56 4.96
N GLY A 118 -3.41 25.98 4.83
CA GLY A 118 -2.17 26.65 4.46
C GLY A 118 -1.44 25.96 3.31
N PRO A 119 -0.16 26.31 3.09
CA PRO A 119 0.66 25.77 2.02
C PRO A 119 1.27 24.41 2.40
N GLU A 120 1.91 23.78 1.40
CA GLU A 120 2.90 22.74 1.63
C GLU A 120 4.07 23.29 2.48
N ILE A 121 4.55 22.48 3.43
CA ILE A 121 5.65 22.79 4.34
C ILE A 121 6.85 21.90 3.99
N LYS A 122 8.04 22.49 3.88
CA LYS A 122 9.27 21.72 3.66
C LYS A 122 9.93 21.39 4.98
N LEU A 123 10.68 20.29 5.02
CA LEU A 123 11.48 19.90 6.19
C LEU A 123 12.48 20.98 6.62
N THR A 124 12.92 21.84 5.69
CA THR A 124 13.84 22.94 5.97
C THR A 124 13.18 24.17 6.58
N ASP A 125 11.86 24.26 6.53
CA ASP A 125 11.10 25.43 6.97
C ASP A 125 11.04 25.47 8.50
N ARG A 126 10.92 26.68 9.05
CA ARG A 126 10.82 26.88 10.50
C ARG A 126 9.38 26.69 10.94
N LEU A 127 9.16 26.07 12.10
CA LEU A 127 7.80 25.85 12.58
C LEU A 127 7.05 27.16 12.83
N ASP A 128 7.72 28.21 13.30
CA ASP A 128 7.11 29.51 13.58
C ASP A 128 6.56 30.24 12.33
N ASP A 129 6.98 29.84 11.14
CA ASP A 129 6.44 30.33 9.87
C ASP A 129 5.13 29.64 9.45
N HIS A 130 4.72 28.58 10.17
CA HIS A 130 3.60 27.70 9.81
C HIS A 130 2.59 27.47 10.94
N LEU A 131 2.63 28.27 12.00
CA LEU A 131 1.66 28.18 13.09
C LEU A 131 0.28 28.72 12.67
N SER A 132 -0.74 27.93 12.96
CA SER A 132 -2.15 28.31 12.99
C SER A 132 -2.54 28.81 14.37
N LEU A 133 -3.77 29.29 14.47
CA LEU A 133 -4.43 29.61 15.73
C LEU A 133 -5.67 28.74 15.89
N ILE A 134 -5.87 28.25 17.11
CA ILE A 134 -7.07 27.52 17.50
C ILE A 134 -7.75 28.20 18.68
N GLN A 135 -9.08 28.23 18.65
CA GLN A 135 -9.91 28.71 19.75
C GLN A 135 -11.22 27.92 19.81
N SER A 136 -11.77 27.77 21.01
CA SER A 136 -13.13 27.25 21.20
C SER A 136 -13.81 27.95 22.38
N PRO A 137 -14.79 28.83 22.12
CA PRO A 137 -15.60 29.41 23.18
C PRO A 137 -16.44 28.36 23.94
N VAL A 138 -16.82 27.26 23.26
CA VAL A 138 -17.62 26.18 23.84
C VAL A 138 -16.83 25.40 24.88
N HIS A 139 -15.55 25.12 24.59
CA HIS A 139 -14.64 24.41 25.47
C HIS A 139 -13.80 25.33 26.37
N GLY A 140 -14.00 26.65 26.30
CA GLY A 140 -13.26 27.62 27.10
C GLY A 140 -11.78 27.74 26.71
N ILE A 141 -11.45 27.41 25.47
CA ILE A 141 -10.09 27.48 24.92
C ILE A 141 -9.89 28.86 24.30
N ASP A 142 -9.08 29.67 24.97
CA ASP A 142 -8.58 30.94 24.44
C ASP A 142 -7.71 30.72 23.20
N GLU A 143 -7.58 31.76 22.38
CA GLU A 143 -6.72 31.74 21.19
C GLU A 143 -5.29 31.28 21.53
N SER A 144 -4.94 30.11 21.00
CA SER A 144 -3.71 29.39 21.29
C SER A 144 -2.99 28.98 19.99
N PRO A 145 -1.64 28.90 20.00
CA PRO A 145 -0.91 28.46 18.81
C PRO A 145 -1.17 26.97 18.53
N LEU A 146 -1.28 26.64 17.24
CA LEU A 146 -1.51 25.29 16.75
C LEU A 146 -0.55 25.02 15.59
N LEU A 147 0.19 23.91 15.63
CA LEU A 147 0.82 23.34 14.45
C LEU A 147 -0.09 22.22 13.92
N ASP A 148 -0.90 22.54 12.91
CA ASP A 148 -1.87 21.61 12.30
C ASP A 148 -1.29 21.01 11.02
N LEU A 149 -0.67 19.84 11.17
CA LEU A 149 0.08 19.15 10.12
C LEU A 149 -0.79 18.08 9.45
N VAL A 150 -0.97 18.20 8.14
CA VAL A 150 -1.53 17.13 7.31
C VAL A 150 -0.38 16.41 6.61
N ILE A 151 -0.30 15.10 6.77
CA ILE A 151 0.72 14.25 6.14
C ILE A 151 0.07 13.46 5.01
N ASP A 152 0.66 13.56 3.82
CA ASP A 152 0.41 12.62 2.73
C ASP A 152 1.51 11.58 2.69
N GLN A 153 1.10 10.32 2.79
CA GLN A 153 1.98 9.20 2.54
C GLN A 153 1.80 8.74 1.09
N GLU A 154 2.87 8.86 0.32
CA GLU A 154 2.96 8.35 -1.05
C GLU A 154 3.85 7.10 -1.04
N LEU A 155 3.29 5.93 -1.31
CA LEU A 155 4.07 4.70 -1.38
C LEU A 155 4.83 4.64 -2.71
N ASP A 156 6.14 4.90 -2.70
CA ASP A 156 7.00 4.62 -3.87
C ASP A 156 7.49 3.17 -3.84
N VAL A 157 6.53 2.25 -3.91
CA VAL A 157 6.78 0.80 -3.83
C VAL A 157 7.79 0.36 -4.88
N LEU A 158 7.73 0.90 -6.09
CA LEU A 158 8.64 0.50 -7.17
C LEU A 158 10.08 0.95 -6.90
N ASP A 159 10.30 2.17 -6.39
CA ASP A 159 11.67 2.58 -6.03
C ASP A 159 12.18 1.83 -4.80
N TYR A 160 11.33 1.56 -3.80
CA TYR A 160 11.68 0.69 -2.69
C TYR A 160 12.13 -0.69 -3.18
N LEU A 161 11.31 -1.37 -3.99
CA LEU A 161 11.62 -2.71 -4.50
C LEU A 161 12.90 -2.72 -5.36
N ALA A 162 13.14 -1.65 -6.13
CA ALA A 162 14.39 -1.48 -6.86
C ALA A 162 15.61 -1.37 -5.93
N ASN A 163 15.51 -0.54 -4.89
CA ASN A 163 16.59 -0.29 -3.93
C ASN A 163 16.87 -1.51 -3.05
N ALA A 164 15.82 -2.25 -2.68
CA ALA A 164 15.92 -3.51 -1.94
C ALA A 164 16.41 -4.69 -2.80
N GLY A 165 16.53 -4.50 -4.12
CA GLY A 165 17.15 -5.48 -5.02
C GLY A 165 16.20 -6.54 -5.58
N TYR A 166 14.88 -6.38 -5.41
CA TYR A 166 13.88 -7.32 -5.96
C TYR A 166 13.91 -7.38 -7.50
N PHE A 167 14.33 -6.30 -8.16
CA PHE A 167 14.60 -6.33 -9.60
C PHE A 167 15.76 -5.42 -9.99
N LYS A 168 16.46 -5.82 -11.06
CA LYS A 168 17.67 -5.12 -11.54
C LYS A 168 17.36 -3.81 -12.28
N ALA A 169 16.19 -3.70 -12.90
CA ALA A 169 15.83 -2.55 -13.71
C ALA A 169 14.31 -2.27 -13.67
N LYS A 170 13.92 -1.20 -12.97
CA LYS A 170 12.53 -0.72 -12.85
C LYS A 170 11.81 -0.67 -14.19
N LYS A 171 12.48 -0.14 -15.22
CA LYS A 171 11.93 -0.06 -16.58
C LYS A 171 11.53 -1.42 -17.16
N THR A 172 12.36 -2.45 -17.03
CA THR A 172 12.02 -3.77 -17.61
C THR A 172 10.88 -4.44 -16.84
N THR A 173 10.81 -4.21 -15.52
CA THR A 173 9.71 -4.72 -14.68
C THR A 173 8.38 -4.07 -15.07
N ILE A 174 8.36 -2.73 -15.23
CA ILE A 174 7.17 -2.01 -15.70
C ILE A 174 6.76 -2.50 -17.10
N GLU A 175 7.71 -2.66 -18.02
CA GLU A 175 7.42 -3.16 -19.37
C GLU A 175 6.80 -4.57 -19.34
N PHE A 176 7.27 -5.45 -18.44
CA PHE A 176 6.67 -6.76 -18.20
C PHE A 176 5.22 -6.65 -17.71
N MET A 177 4.97 -5.82 -16.69
CA MET A 177 3.63 -5.65 -16.12
C MET A 177 2.65 -5.05 -17.13
N GLN A 178 3.08 -4.01 -17.85
CA GLN A 178 2.31 -3.40 -18.94
C GLN A 178 1.94 -4.40 -20.04
N ALA A 179 2.92 -5.21 -20.48
CA ALA A 179 2.69 -6.19 -21.54
C ALA A 179 1.63 -7.24 -21.12
N ASN A 180 1.72 -7.76 -19.90
CA ASN A 180 0.77 -8.77 -19.42
C ASN A 180 -0.60 -8.17 -19.11
N MET A 181 -0.67 -6.96 -18.55
CA MET A 181 -1.94 -6.25 -18.33
C MET A 181 -2.66 -5.98 -19.66
N LEU A 182 -1.95 -5.53 -20.71
CA LEU A 182 -2.57 -5.34 -22.02
C LEU A 182 -3.05 -6.68 -22.60
N MET A 183 -2.24 -7.75 -22.52
CA MET A 183 -2.65 -9.09 -22.96
C MET A 183 -3.89 -9.59 -22.20
N TYR A 184 -3.99 -9.33 -20.90
CA TYR A 184 -5.15 -9.65 -20.07
C TYR A 184 -6.44 -8.97 -20.56
N PHE A 185 -6.40 -7.67 -20.86
CA PHE A 185 -7.58 -6.97 -21.38
C PHE A 185 -7.94 -7.39 -22.81
N LEU A 186 -6.94 -7.70 -23.65
CA LEU A 186 -7.19 -8.25 -24.99
C LEU A 186 -7.84 -9.64 -24.93
N ASP A 187 -7.41 -10.51 -24.00
CA ASP A 187 -7.88 -11.89 -23.91
C ASP A 187 -9.18 -12.01 -23.09
N LYS A 188 -9.15 -11.62 -21.81
CA LYS A 188 -10.28 -11.82 -20.91
C LYS A 188 -11.45 -10.89 -21.24
N HIS A 189 -11.15 -9.61 -21.44
CA HIS A 189 -12.17 -8.57 -21.68
C HIS A 189 -12.47 -8.35 -23.16
N GLN A 190 -11.80 -9.08 -24.06
CA GLN A 190 -11.98 -8.99 -25.51
C GLN A 190 -11.88 -7.54 -26.02
N TYR A 191 -11.03 -6.74 -25.37
CA TYR A 191 -10.85 -5.34 -25.71
C TYR A 191 -10.26 -5.20 -27.11
N LYS A 192 -10.83 -4.28 -27.90
CA LYS A 192 -10.53 -4.14 -29.33
C LYS A 192 -9.64 -2.94 -29.59
N LEU A 193 -8.33 -3.11 -29.38
CA LEU A 193 -7.35 -2.07 -29.67
C LEU A 193 -7.17 -1.92 -31.19
N SER A 194 -7.57 -0.78 -31.75
CA SER A 194 -7.33 -0.44 -33.16
C SER A 194 -5.84 -0.34 -33.46
N VAL A 195 -5.41 -0.76 -34.66
CA VAL A 195 -4.03 -0.54 -35.13
C VAL A 195 -3.77 0.95 -35.45
N LYS A 196 -4.85 1.72 -35.67
CA LYS A 196 -4.83 3.18 -35.87
C LYS A 196 -5.94 3.83 -35.03
N PRO A 197 -5.77 3.90 -33.71
CA PRO A 197 -6.73 4.51 -32.81
C PRO A 197 -6.83 6.02 -33.05
N ILE A 198 -8.04 6.56 -32.88
CA ILE A 198 -8.31 8.00 -33.05
C ILE A 198 -8.20 8.71 -31.70
N ASP A 199 -8.64 8.06 -30.63
CA ASP A 199 -8.57 8.58 -29.28
C ASP A 199 -7.14 8.51 -28.74
N GLU A 200 -6.79 9.49 -27.91
CA GLU A 200 -5.45 9.66 -27.36
C GLU A 200 -5.10 8.54 -26.38
N THR A 201 -6.06 8.07 -25.59
CA THR A 201 -5.87 7.00 -24.61
C THR A 201 -5.44 5.70 -25.28
N ASP A 202 -6.11 5.27 -26.34
CA ASP A 202 -5.73 4.06 -27.10
C ASP A 202 -4.44 4.27 -27.91
N GLN A 203 -4.14 5.51 -28.36
CA GLN A 203 -2.85 5.83 -28.98
C GLN A 203 -1.67 5.59 -28.03
N ASN A 204 -1.85 5.89 -26.73
CA ASN A 204 -0.83 5.67 -25.70
C ASN A 204 -0.55 4.18 -25.45
N LEU A 205 -1.46 3.27 -25.82
CA LEU A 205 -1.26 1.82 -25.73
C LEU A 205 -0.38 1.26 -26.87
N LEU A 206 -0.26 1.97 -28.00
CA LEU A 206 0.46 1.49 -29.18
C LEU A 206 1.94 1.14 -28.95
N PRO A 207 2.73 1.89 -28.14
CA PRO A 207 4.09 1.50 -27.81
C PRO A 207 4.16 0.12 -27.14
N ILE A 208 3.23 -0.20 -26.25
CA ILE A 208 3.14 -1.51 -25.57
C ILE A 208 2.72 -2.58 -26.59
N ALA A 209 1.67 -2.31 -27.37
CA ALA A 209 1.19 -3.22 -28.42
C ALA A 209 2.29 -3.55 -29.46
N LYS A 210 3.09 -2.57 -29.89
CA LYS A 210 4.20 -2.79 -30.83
C LYS A 210 5.29 -3.68 -30.26
N LYS A 211 5.57 -3.61 -28.95
CA LYS A 211 6.51 -4.53 -28.29
C LYS A 211 5.95 -5.96 -28.28
N LEU A 212 4.68 -6.13 -27.90
CA LEU A 212 3.98 -7.42 -27.98
C LEU A 212 3.97 -7.99 -29.41
N GLN A 213 3.74 -7.13 -30.41
CA GLN A 213 3.77 -7.50 -31.82
C GLN A 213 5.17 -7.93 -32.27
N SER A 214 6.22 -7.21 -31.84
CA SER A 214 7.61 -7.56 -32.13
C SER A 214 8.01 -8.90 -31.50
N ALA A 215 7.43 -9.21 -30.33
CA ALA A 215 7.54 -10.51 -29.66
C ALA A 215 6.61 -11.60 -30.26
N LYS A 216 5.83 -11.25 -31.30
CA LYS A 216 4.86 -12.12 -31.99
C LYS A 216 3.70 -12.61 -31.12
N LEU A 217 3.42 -11.95 -30.00
CA LEU A 217 2.32 -12.30 -29.10
C LEU A 217 0.97 -11.79 -29.60
N ILE A 218 0.98 -10.66 -30.32
CA ILE A 218 -0.19 -10.10 -31.00
C ILE A 218 0.14 -9.78 -32.46
N ALA A 219 -0.87 -9.68 -33.30
CA ALA A 219 -0.73 -9.25 -34.70
C ALA A 219 -1.97 -8.46 -35.15
N PRO A 220 -1.85 -7.56 -36.14
CA PRO A 220 -3.00 -6.98 -36.80
C PRO A 220 -3.92 -8.08 -37.33
N SER A 221 -5.19 -8.00 -37.01
CA SER A 221 -6.24 -8.84 -37.56
C SER A 221 -6.62 -8.31 -38.95
N ASP A 222 -6.62 -9.21 -39.93
CA ASP A 222 -6.96 -8.90 -41.32
C ASP A 222 -8.45 -8.54 -41.50
N LEU A 223 -9.29 -8.82 -40.50
CA LEU A 223 -10.76 -8.73 -40.59
C LEU A 223 -11.34 -7.43 -40.02
N ASP A 224 -10.74 -6.88 -38.98
CA ASP A 224 -11.33 -5.79 -38.19
C ASP A 224 -10.38 -4.61 -37.92
N GLY A 225 -9.14 -4.66 -38.40
CA GLY A 225 -8.17 -3.56 -38.23
C GLY A 225 -7.73 -3.34 -36.79
N THR A 226 -7.94 -4.34 -35.92
CA THR A 226 -7.52 -4.34 -34.51
C THR A 226 -6.33 -5.28 -34.29
N PHE A 227 -5.70 -5.21 -33.13
CA PHE A 227 -4.75 -6.25 -32.73
C PHE A 227 -5.48 -7.48 -32.19
N ALA A 228 -5.07 -8.67 -32.63
CA ALA A 228 -5.53 -9.95 -32.14
C ALA A 228 -4.37 -10.75 -31.54
N ILE A 229 -4.65 -11.55 -30.52
CA ILE A 229 -3.69 -12.47 -29.90
C ILE A 229 -3.36 -13.59 -30.88
N THR A 230 -2.07 -13.81 -31.12
CA THR A 230 -1.59 -14.90 -31.99
C THR A 230 -1.64 -16.25 -31.28
N GLU A 231 -1.44 -17.34 -32.00
CA GLU A 231 -1.27 -18.66 -31.38
C GLU A 231 -0.11 -18.68 -30.37
N GLN A 232 1.01 -18.01 -30.67
CA GLN A 232 2.12 -17.87 -29.74
C GLN A 232 1.73 -17.04 -28.51
N GLY A 233 0.91 -16.01 -28.67
CA GLY A 233 0.33 -15.24 -27.58
C GLY A 233 -0.57 -16.08 -26.68
N ARG A 234 -1.44 -16.93 -27.25
CA ARG A 234 -2.29 -17.85 -26.50
C ARG A 234 -1.48 -18.86 -25.69
N GLN A 235 -0.42 -19.43 -26.30
CA GLN A 235 0.49 -20.32 -25.60
C GLN A 235 1.25 -19.61 -24.47
N ALA A 236 1.63 -18.34 -24.65
CA ALA A 236 2.24 -17.55 -23.59
C ALA A 236 1.27 -17.32 -22.42
N ILE A 237 0.02 -16.96 -22.69
CA ILE A 237 -1.03 -16.83 -21.65
C ILE A 237 -1.20 -18.16 -20.91
N GLY A 238 -1.34 -19.27 -21.63
CA GLY A 238 -1.50 -20.59 -21.01
C GLY A 238 -0.33 -20.99 -20.11
N LYS A 239 0.91 -20.62 -20.49
CA LYS A 239 2.09 -20.82 -19.64
C LYS A 239 2.04 -19.96 -18.38
N THR A 240 1.65 -18.70 -18.51
CA THR A 240 1.49 -17.80 -17.36
C THR A 240 0.43 -18.32 -16.40
N ILE A 241 -0.70 -18.82 -16.91
CA ILE A 241 -1.76 -19.42 -16.07
C ILE A 241 -1.22 -20.65 -15.33
N ALA A 242 -0.58 -21.59 -16.03
CA ALA A 242 -0.03 -22.79 -15.41
C ALA A 242 1.07 -22.47 -14.38
N GLU A 243 1.87 -21.44 -14.63
CA GLU A 243 2.85 -20.93 -13.68
C GLU A 243 2.15 -20.38 -12.42
N THR A 244 1.11 -19.56 -12.59
CA THR A 244 0.34 -19.03 -11.45
C THR A 244 -0.37 -20.14 -10.66
N ASP A 245 -0.98 -21.11 -11.34
CA ASP A 245 -1.61 -22.27 -10.69
C ASP A 245 -0.58 -23.02 -9.84
N THR A 246 0.66 -23.15 -10.31
CA THR A 246 1.75 -23.78 -9.54
C THR A 246 2.06 -23.01 -8.25
N TYR A 247 2.07 -21.67 -8.30
CA TYR A 247 2.26 -20.86 -7.08
C TYR A 247 1.08 -20.98 -6.12
N ILE A 248 -0.15 -21.06 -6.63
CA ILE A 248 -1.33 -21.28 -5.78
C ILE A 248 -1.23 -22.64 -5.09
N ASP A 249 -1.01 -23.70 -5.86
CA ASP A 249 -0.91 -25.06 -5.34
C ASP A 249 0.18 -25.21 -4.27
N GLN A 250 1.30 -24.50 -4.42
CA GLN A 250 2.43 -24.60 -3.51
C GLN A 250 2.30 -23.72 -2.26
N TYR A 251 1.73 -22.52 -2.40
CA TYR A 251 1.85 -21.50 -1.35
C TYR A 251 0.51 -21.05 -0.75
N ASP A 252 -0.64 -21.38 -1.34
CA ASP A 252 -1.91 -20.82 -0.87
C ASP A 252 -2.34 -21.31 0.52
N VAL A 253 -1.78 -22.44 0.99
CA VAL A 253 -1.91 -22.90 2.38
C VAL A 253 -1.35 -21.89 3.39
N PHE A 254 -0.37 -21.07 3.00
CA PHE A 254 0.31 -20.11 3.87
C PHE A 254 -0.29 -18.69 3.81
N LYS A 255 -1.45 -18.51 3.17
CA LYS A 255 -2.13 -17.21 3.11
C LYS A 255 -2.72 -16.77 4.46
N ASP A 256 -2.85 -17.70 5.40
CA ASP A 256 -3.51 -17.52 6.69
C ASP A 256 -2.91 -18.49 7.71
N VAL A 257 -1.76 -18.10 8.27
CA VAL A 257 -1.01 -18.87 9.26
C VAL A 257 -1.20 -18.25 10.64
N PHE A 258 -1.80 -19.00 11.56
CA PHE A 258 -2.01 -18.57 12.93
C PHE A 258 -1.14 -19.40 13.88
N TYR A 259 -0.41 -18.71 14.75
CA TYR A 259 0.37 -19.35 15.82
C TYR A 259 -0.28 -19.07 17.17
N ASP A 260 -0.79 -20.11 17.81
CA ASP A 260 -1.30 -20.03 19.18
C ASP A 260 -0.15 -20.18 20.17
N ALA A 261 0.23 -19.07 20.80
CA ALA A 261 1.32 -19.04 21.78
C ALA A 261 1.02 -19.87 23.05
N ASP A 262 -0.26 -20.09 23.40
CA ASP A 262 -0.64 -20.82 24.61
C ASP A 262 -0.51 -22.33 24.41
N SER A 263 -0.90 -22.84 23.23
CA SER A 263 -0.81 -24.27 22.89
C SER A 263 0.48 -24.63 22.14
N GLY A 264 1.18 -23.64 21.56
CA GLY A 264 2.28 -23.84 20.62
C GLY A 264 1.84 -24.42 19.28
N ALA A 265 0.55 -24.39 18.96
CA ALA A 265 0.00 -24.96 17.73
C ALA A 265 0.09 -23.97 16.57
N LEU A 266 0.34 -24.53 15.38
CA LEU A 266 0.21 -23.85 14.10
C LEU A 266 -1.11 -24.27 13.47
N GLU A 267 -1.92 -23.28 13.13
CA GLU A 267 -3.22 -23.46 12.48
C GLU A 267 -3.26 -22.69 11.16
N PHE A 268 -3.99 -23.24 10.18
CA PHE A 268 -4.12 -22.69 8.84
C PHE A 268 -5.59 -22.44 8.51
N GLU A 269 -5.87 -21.44 7.69
CA GLU A 269 -7.22 -21.09 7.22
C GLU A 269 -8.22 -20.72 8.35
N THR A 270 -7.72 -20.08 9.41
CA THR A 270 -8.50 -19.67 10.59
C THR A 270 -9.34 -18.40 10.38
N GLY A 271 -8.97 -17.57 9.40
CA GLY A 271 -9.45 -16.21 9.16
C GLY A 271 -8.83 -15.16 10.09
N LEU A 272 -7.89 -15.55 10.96
CA LEU A 272 -7.24 -14.71 11.97
C LEU A 272 -5.71 -14.72 11.87
N GLY A 273 -5.16 -15.51 10.97
CA GLY A 273 -3.73 -15.67 10.76
C GLY A 273 -3.15 -14.63 9.81
N ARG A 274 -1.84 -14.79 9.60
CA ARG A 274 -0.95 -13.92 8.83
C ARG A 274 -0.71 -14.46 7.44
N ASP A 275 -0.57 -13.58 6.45
CA ASP A 275 -0.19 -13.98 5.09
C ASP A 275 1.34 -14.01 4.96
N LEU A 276 1.91 -15.22 4.96
CA LEU A 276 3.37 -15.42 4.94
C LEU A 276 3.91 -15.78 3.54
N ARG A 277 3.05 -15.76 2.51
CA ARG A 277 3.42 -16.22 1.16
C ARG A 277 4.60 -15.46 0.57
N VAL A 278 4.66 -14.14 0.76
CA VAL A 278 5.77 -13.32 0.24
C VAL A 278 7.12 -13.73 0.85
N GLN A 279 7.16 -13.96 2.16
CA GLN A 279 8.38 -14.43 2.82
C GLN A 279 8.81 -15.79 2.29
N LEU A 280 7.86 -16.67 2.01
CA LEU A 280 8.13 -17.99 1.45
C LEU A 280 8.60 -17.94 0.00
N TYR A 281 8.06 -17.03 -0.82
CA TYR A 281 8.59 -16.80 -2.18
C TYR A 281 10.07 -16.43 -2.14
N GLU A 282 10.46 -15.57 -1.21
CA GLU A 282 11.87 -15.17 -1.06
C GLU A 282 12.74 -16.31 -0.53
N TYR A 283 12.21 -17.09 0.43
CA TYR A 283 12.89 -18.26 0.98
C TYR A 283 13.18 -19.30 -0.10
N ASP A 284 12.23 -19.55 -1.00
CA ASP A 284 12.35 -20.51 -2.11
C ASP A 284 13.00 -19.91 -3.38
N GLU A 285 13.68 -18.76 -3.25
CA GLU A 285 14.36 -18.05 -4.34
C GLU A 285 13.46 -17.71 -5.54
N GLN A 286 12.15 -17.59 -5.33
CA GLN A 286 11.21 -17.08 -6.32
C GLN A 286 11.31 -15.55 -6.44
N ASP A 287 10.80 -14.99 -7.53
CA ASP A 287 10.69 -13.54 -7.73
C ASP A 287 9.33 -13.05 -7.21
N PRO A 288 9.23 -12.43 -6.02
CA PRO A 288 7.94 -12.04 -5.45
C PRO A 288 7.21 -11.00 -6.31
N VAL A 289 7.95 -10.15 -7.03
CA VAL A 289 7.37 -9.13 -7.92
C VAL A 289 6.63 -9.81 -9.08
N ARG A 290 7.24 -10.84 -9.65
CA ARG A 290 6.58 -11.66 -10.67
C ARG A 290 5.40 -12.41 -10.08
N VAL A 291 5.59 -13.14 -8.98
CA VAL A 291 4.57 -14.01 -8.39
C VAL A 291 3.33 -13.20 -7.99
N VAL A 292 3.50 -12.14 -7.19
CA VAL A 292 2.39 -11.29 -6.74
C VAL A 292 1.65 -10.67 -7.92
N PHE A 293 2.38 -10.11 -8.89
CA PHE A 293 1.74 -9.52 -10.07
C PHE A 293 0.91 -10.53 -10.87
N LEU A 294 1.42 -11.76 -11.05
CA LEU A 294 0.71 -12.82 -11.76
C LEU A 294 -0.53 -13.31 -11.00
N LEU A 295 -0.46 -13.41 -9.66
CA LEU A 295 -1.61 -13.72 -8.82
C LEU A 295 -2.70 -12.64 -8.95
N ARG A 296 -2.33 -11.35 -8.97
CA ARG A 296 -3.27 -10.24 -9.19
C ARG A 296 -3.92 -10.23 -10.58
N LEU A 297 -3.23 -10.75 -11.59
CA LEU A 297 -3.83 -10.95 -12.91
C LEU A 297 -4.84 -12.10 -12.89
N TYR A 298 -4.53 -13.17 -12.18
CA TYR A 298 -5.33 -14.38 -12.10
C TYR A 298 -6.61 -14.18 -11.27
N ASP A 299 -6.50 -13.54 -10.10
CA ASP A 299 -7.62 -13.27 -9.18
C ASP A 299 -8.59 -12.18 -9.69
N SER A 300 -8.32 -11.63 -10.87
CA SER A 300 -9.13 -10.59 -11.51
C SER A 300 -9.11 -9.23 -10.80
N THR A 301 -8.10 -8.93 -9.98
CA THR A 301 -7.94 -7.64 -9.28
C THR A 301 -8.10 -6.45 -10.24
N PHE A 302 -7.57 -6.57 -11.46
CA PHE A 302 -7.63 -5.52 -12.48
C PHE A 302 -9.05 -5.20 -13.00
N ASP A 303 -10.06 -6.03 -12.71
CA ASP A 303 -11.44 -5.80 -13.14
C ASP A 303 -12.09 -4.63 -12.39
N ALA A 304 -11.65 -4.34 -11.16
CA ALA A 304 -12.10 -3.17 -10.40
C ALA A 304 -11.75 -1.85 -11.13
N GLY A 305 -10.66 -1.85 -11.91
CA GLY A 305 -10.19 -0.73 -12.70
C GLY A 305 -10.68 -0.72 -14.15
N LEU A 306 -11.69 -1.51 -14.53
CA LEU A 306 -12.11 -1.67 -15.93
C LEU A 306 -12.44 -0.34 -16.64
N ALA A 307 -12.87 0.69 -15.92
CA ALA A 307 -13.14 2.01 -16.49
C ALA A 307 -11.88 2.83 -16.79
N THR A 308 -10.81 2.67 -16.00
CA THR A 308 -9.63 3.54 -15.96
C THR A 308 -8.31 2.83 -16.31
N TRP A 309 -8.34 1.53 -16.61
CA TRP A 309 -7.14 0.71 -16.81
C TRP A 309 -6.23 1.23 -17.94
N ARG A 310 -6.81 1.82 -18.99
CA ARG A 310 -6.04 2.34 -20.15
C ARG A 310 -5.15 3.52 -19.79
N GLU A 311 -5.50 4.25 -18.74
CA GLU A 311 -4.68 5.31 -18.17
C GLU A 311 -3.75 4.73 -17.10
N SER A 312 -4.28 3.85 -16.25
CA SER A 312 -3.57 3.25 -15.11
C SER A 312 -2.38 2.37 -15.52
N ILE A 313 -2.43 1.71 -16.68
CA ILE A 313 -1.33 0.92 -17.25
C ILE A 313 -0.05 1.74 -17.48
N HIS A 314 -0.14 3.08 -17.50
CA HIS A 314 1.01 3.98 -17.62
C HIS A 314 1.50 4.54 -16.29
N SER A 315 0.79 4.26 -15.18
CA SER A 315 1.09 4.80 -13.86
C SER A 315 2.03 3.87 -13.09
N GLU A 316 3.16 4.42 -12.64
CA GLU A 316 4.07 3.73 -11.72
C GLU A 316 3.41 3.52 -10.35
N GLN A 317 2.66 4.52 -9.88
CA GLN A 317 1.89 4.43 -8.64
C GLN A 317 0.92 3.25 -8.67
N PHE A 318 0.20 3.08 -9.79
CA PHE A 318 -0.74 1.97 -9.95
C PHE A 318 -0.05 0.60 -9.81
N PHE A 319 1.10 0.41 -10.45
CA PHE A 319 1.86 -0.84 -10.28
C PHE A 319 2.50 -0.95 -8.90
N GLY A 320 2.83 0.17 -8.26
CA GLY A 320 3.25 0.20 -6.88
C GLY A 320 2.17 -0.34 -5.94
N GLU A 321 0.93 0.13 -6.08
CA GLU A 321 -0.23 -0.36 -5.32
C GLU A 321 -0.48 -1.85 -5.55
N VAL A 322 -0.39 -2.33 -6.80
CA VAL A 322 -0.51 -3.77 -7.13
C VAL A 322 0.54 -4.61 -6.41
N LEU A 323 1.73 -4.06 -6.19
CA LEU A 323 2.87 -4.73 -5.57
C LEU A 323 3.06 -4.40 -4.08
N SER A 324 2.20 -3.57 -3.48
CA SER A 324 2.28 -3.22 -2.06
C SER A 324 2.34 -4.45 -1.13
N PRO A 325 1.67 -5.59 -1.42
CA PRO A 325 1.76 -6.78 -0.56
C PRO A 325 3.19 -7.27 -0.31
N ILE A 326 4.15 -6.96 -1.18
CA ILE A 326 5.57 -7.33 -0.98
C ILE A 326 6.22 -6.48 0.12
N VAL A 327 5.84 -5.20 0.17
CA VAL A 327 6.34 -4.22 1.15
C VAL A 327 5.67 -4.40 2.50
N ASP A 328 4.37 -4.71 2.46
CA ASP A 328 3.48 -4.90 3.61
C ASP A 328 3.56 -6.33 4.17
N ALA A 329 4.35 -7.21 3.55
CA ALA A 329 4.47 -8.61 3.93
C ALA A 329 4.91 -8.78 5.38
N GLU A 330 4.12 -9.54 6.13
CA GLU A 330 4.48 -9.99 7.47
C GLU A 330 5.65 -10.98 7.42
N ARG A 331 6.48 -10.97 8.47
CA ARG A 331 7.72 -11.73 8.54
C ARG A 331 7.85 -12.43 9.88
N GLU A 332 8.20 -13.70 9.84
CA GLU A 332 8.61 -14.49 11.00
C GLU A 332 10.13 -14.73 10.98
N ASP A 333 10.70 -15.15 12.10
CA ASP A 333 12.11 -15.56 12.13
C ASP A 333 12.35 -16.88 11.38
N GLU A 334 13.59 -17.13 10.95
CA GLU A 334 13.94 -18.31 10.15
C GLU A 334 13.59 -19.64 10.86
N THR A 335 13.75 -19.71 12.18
CA THR A 335 13.44 -20.94 12.94
C THR A 335 11.94 -21.22 12.99
N MET A 336 11.14 -20.18 13.11
CA MET A 336 9.69 -20.28 13.03
C MET A 336 9.23 -20.62 11.61
N LEU A 337 9.88 -20.05 10.59
CA LEU A 337 9.57 -20.29 9.18
C LEU A 337 9.74 -21.76 8.78
N GLU A 338 10.83 -22.42 9.21
CA GLU A 338 11.02 -23.86 8.99
C GLU A 338 9.89 -24.69 9.61
N SER A 339 9.45 -24.33 10.83
CA SER A 339 8.34 -25.02 11.50
C SER A 339 7.01 -24.83 10.78
N ILE A 340 6.78 -23.62 10.25
CA ILE A 340 5.60 -23.28 9.46
C ILE A 340 5.56 -24.08 8.17
N LEU A 341 6.68 -24.18 7.45
CA LEU A 341 6.80 -24.95 6.22
C LEU A 341 6.44 -26.43 6.43
N ASP A 342 7.06 -27.07 7.44
CA ASP A 342 6.81 -28.47 7.75
C ASP A 342 5.33 -28.71 8.11
N ALA A 343 4.74 -27.85 8.95
CA ALA A 343 3.34 -27.96 9.36
C ALA A 343 2.37 -27.69 8.19
N GLY A 344 2.66 -26.71 7.34
CA GLY A 344 1.81 -26.33 6.22
C GLY A 344 1.77 -27.38 5.14
N TYR A 345 2.91 -28.01 4.81
CA TYR A 345 2.92 -29.12 3.85
C TYR A 345 2.18 -30.35 4.39
N ALA A 346 2.34 -30.67 5.68
CA ALA A 346 1.58 -31.75 6.30
C ALA A 346 0.07 -31.47 6.25
N PHE A 347 -0.35 -30.25 6.58
CA PHE A 347 -1.75 -29.82 6.50
C PHE A 347 -2.31 -29.90 5.06
N ALA A 348 -1.55 -29.44 4.07
CA ALA A 348 -1.94 -29.49 2.67
C ALA A 348 -2.09 -30.94 2.15
N GLU A 349 -1.19 -31.84 2.57
CA GLU A 349 -1.28 -33.27 2.24
C GLU A 349 -2.54 -33.91 2.85
N GLU A 350 -2.83 -33.62 4.13
CA GLU A 350 -4.03 -34.11 4.81
C GLU A 350 -5.32 -33.62 4.13
N GLN A 351 -5.40 -32.34 3.73
CA GLN A 351 -6.54 -31.80 2.98
C GLN A 351 -6.69 -32.47 1.61
N SER A 352 -5.58 -32.69 0.89
CA SER A 352 -5.61 -33.35 -0.42
C SER A 352 -6.15 -34.78 -0.32
N ASP A 353 -5.69 -35.53 0.68
CA ASP A 353 -6.13 -36.91 0.90
C ASP A 353 -7.59 -36.99 1.36
N ALA A 354 -8.04 -36.07 2.22
CA ALA A 354 -9.43 -35.95 2.61
C ALA A 354 -10.33 -35.66 1.39
N THR A 355 -9.91 -34.75 0.52
CA THR A 355 -10.65 -34.40 -0.72
C THR A 355 -10.76 -35.61 -1.65
N ARG A 356 -9.65 -36.33 -1.90
CA ARG A 356 -9.65 -37.56 -2.71
C ARG A 356 -10.56 -38.64 -2.14
N ALA A 357 -10.60 -38.79 -0.81
CA ALA A 357 -11.48 -39.75 -0.14
C ALA A 357 -12.96 -39.42 -0.36
N VAL A 358 -13.33 -38.13 -0.27
CA VAL A 358 -14.69 -37.66 -0.53
C VAL A 358 -15.08 -37.88 -2.00
N GLU A 359 -14.24 -37.49 -2.95
CA GLU A 359 -14.48 -37.71 -4.39
C GLU A 359 -14.67 -39.20 -4.71
N SER A 360 -13.82 -40.06 -4.14
CA SER A 360 -13.95 -41.51 -4.31
C SER A 360 -15.28 -42.05 -3.76
N GLN A 361 -15.74 -41.52 -2.63
CA GLN A 361 -17.02 -41.90 -2.03
C GLN A 361 -18.21 -41.42 -2.87
N GLU A 362 -18.16 -40.20 -3.42
CA GLU A 362 -19.19 -39.67 -4.30
C GLU A 362 -19.29 -40.43 -5.63
N ASP A 363 -18.16 -40.81 -6.21
CA ASP A 363 -18.10 -41.63 -7.41
C ASP A 363 -18.68 -43.03 -7.18
N LEU A 364 -18.38 -43.65 -6.03
CA LEU A 364 -19.00 -44.92 -5.64
C LEU A 364 -20.52 -44.78 -5.49
N LEU A 365 -20.99 -43.71 -4.85
CA LEU A 365 -22.43 -43.44 -4.70
C LEU A 365 -23.13 -43.14 -6.03
N ARG A 366 -22.45 -42.48 -6.98
CA ARG A 366 -22.97 -42.26 -8.34
C ARG A 366 -23.11 -43.58 -9.09
N ARG A 367 -22.09 -44.45 -9.07
CA ARG A 367 -22.13 -45.77 -9.73
C ARG A 367 -23.24 -46.66 -9.17
N ILE A 368 -23.48 -46.63 -7.86
CA ILE A 368 -24.57 -47.39 -7.22
C ILE A 368 -25.96 -46.86 -7.59
N ARG A 369 -26.10 -45.57 -7.94
CA ARG A 369 -27.38 -44.97 -8.37
C ARG A 369 -27.69 -45.17 -9.86
N GLU A 370 -26.68 -45.54 -10.65
CA GLU A 370 -26.81 -45.78 -12.10
C GLU A 370 -27.05 -47.27 -12.44
N GLU A 371 -27.00 -48.16 -11.45
CA GLU A 371 -27.48 -49.56 -11.49
C GLU A 371 -28.92 -49.68 -10.95
#